data_AF-A0A6N7MAX0-F1
#
_entry.id   AF-A0A6N7MAX0-F1
#
_cell.length_a   1.000
_cell.length_b   1.000
_cell.length_c   1.000
_cell.angle_alpha   90.00
_cell.angle_beta   90.00
_cell.angle_gamma   90.00
#
_symmetry.space_group_name_H-M   'P 1'
#
loop_
_entity.id
_entity.type
_entity.pdbx_description
1 polymer ?
#
loop_
_entity_poly.entity_id
_entity_poly.type
_entity_poly.pdbx_seq_one_letter_code
_entity_poly.pdbx_strand_id
1 'polypeptide(L)'
;MEKNKISNFLTPDISYLLGLITGRGEIQYTKDVKKIIIDFEYKSMTAKALTKAFDQKLHIQTSLDPVIIRLQNMGINTQKVVSDKKISIALKWEQEDISWLFIKYLINDTRFSYHDFEIPSTIFEATDVNKKEFLRGIADVTGYVRYSNYQQFASNLPKRYRVYIEISNRNWLLPAQICQLQQGLGVATQTINYGHPNLRDPKNKKGGTFWAKEHQIKIFAEDFDTIGFYISHKNEALRELADNNKKNFIDRQLLCDGTISRRTTKPSHPDEKHSKLPKVIKEKHFDSFKEICKCAGCYLQT
;
A
#
# COMPACT_ATOMS: atom_id res chain seq x y z
N MET A 1 -28.02 -1.76 11.45
CA MET A 1 -27.43 -2.40 10.25
C MET A 1 -26.90 -3.75 10.67
N GLU A 2 -27.48 -4.84 10.16
CA GLU A 2 -26.85 -6.16 10.30
C GLU A 2 -25.43 -6.07 9.73
N LYS A 3 -24.41 -6.42 10.54
CA LYS A 3 -23.03 -6.57 10.06
C LYS A 3 -23.05 -7.50 8.86
N ASN A 4 -22.32 -7.16 7.79
CA ASN A 4 -22.33 -7.92 6.55
C ASN A 4 -21.87 -9.36 6.85
N LYS A 5 -22.77 -10.36 6.73
CA LYS A 5 -22.50 -11.77 7.07
C LYS A 5 -21.30 -12.34 6.30
N ILE A 6 -20.90 -11.69 5.20
CA ILE A 6 -19.77 -12.04 4.34
C ILE A 6 -18.42 -11.84 5.06
N SER A 7 -18.30 -10.86 5.96
CA SER A 7 -17.03 -10.63 6.68
C SER A 7 -16.63 -11.81 7.58
N ASN A 8 -17.60 -12.63 8.01
CA ASN A 8 -17.36 -13.85 8.78
C ASN A 8 -16.72 -14.99 7.97
N PHE A 9 -16.82 -14.93 6.63
CA PHE A 9 -16.19 -15.92 5.74
C PHE A 9 -14.76 -15.53 5.36
N LEU A 10 -14.29 -14.34 5.74
CA LEU A 10 -12.92 -13.92 5.50
C LEU A 10 -11.98 -14.68 6.45
N THR A 11 -11.09 -15.46 5.86
CA THR A 11 -9.95 -16.05 6.57
C THR A 11 -8.75 -15.10 6.49
N PRO A 12 -7.74 -15.31 7.35
CA PRO A 12 -6.44 -14.64 7.24
C PRO A 12 -5.84 -14.76 5.82
N ASP A 13 -5.96 -15.93 5.20
CA ASP A 13 -5.36 -16.24 3.89
C ASP A 13 -6.06 -15.53 2.75
N ILE A 14 -7.39 -15.51 2.77
CA ILE A 14 -8.19 -14.73 1.82
C ILE A 14 -7.89 -13.23 1.97
N SER A 15 -7.80 -12.75 3.21
CA SER A 15 -7.53 -11.33 3.49
C SER A 15 -6.15 -10.93 2.95
N TYR A 16 -5.14 -11.77 3.17
CA TYR A 16 -3.80 -11.57 2.61
C TYR A 16 -3.82 -11.56 1.07
N LEU A 17 -4.49 -12.52 0.44
CA LEU A 17 -4.64 -12.59 -1.02
C LEU A 17 -5.31 -11.32 -1.58
N LEU A 18 -6.42 -10.87 -0.98
CA LEU A 18 -7.08 -9.64 -1.40
C LEU A 18 -6.17 -8.42 -1.27
N GLY A 19 -5.31 -8.39 -0.24
CA GLY A 19 -4.29 -7.37 -0.09
C GLY A 19 -3.27 -7.38 -1.23
N LEU A 20 -2.76 -8.56 -1.60
CA LEU A 20 -1.86 -8.73 -2.74
C LEU A 20 -2.50 -8.25 -4.06
N ILE A 21 -3.75 -8.65 -4.31
CA ILE A 21 -4.52 -8.26 -5.50
C ILE A 21 -4.74 -6.74 -5.52
N THR A 22 -5.19 -6.16 -4.40
CA THR A 22 -5.44 -4.72 -4.30
C THR A 22 -4.15 -3.91 -4.53
N GLY A 23 -3.02 -4.41 -4.04
CA GLY A 23 -1.73 -3.74 -4.16
C GLY A 23 -1.15 -3.73 -5.58
N ARG A 24 -1.05 -4.91 -6.23
CA ARG A 24 -0.38 -5.08 -7.54
C ARG A 24 -1.01 -6.17 -8.42
N GLY A 25 -2.29 -6.47 -8.23
CA GLY A 25 -3.03 -7.43 -9.03
C GLY A 25 -3.46 -6.87 -10.39
N GLU A 26 -3.44 -7.74 -11.40
CA GLU A 26 -4.06 -7.54 -12.70
C GLU A 26 -4.87 -8.78 -13.07
N ILE A 27 -6.13 -8.58 -13.45
CA ILE A 27 -7.03 -9.64 -13.87
C ILE A 27 -7.00 -9.72 -15.39
N GLN A 28 -6.72 -10.92 -15.92
CA GLN A 28 -6.68 -11.19 -17.35
C GLN A 28 -7.76 -12.21 -17.72
N TYR A 29 -8.62 -11.81 -18.66
CA TYR A 29 -9.61 -12.68 -19.27
C TYR A 29 -9.11 -13.14 -20.64
N THR A 30 -8.89 -14.43 -20.77
CA THR A 30 -8.78 -15.10 -22.06
C THR A 30 -9.92 -16.09 -22.18
N LYS A 31 -10.38 -16.39 -23.41
CA LYS A 31 -11.57 -17.25 -23.65
C LYS A 31 -11.54 -18.56 -22.85
N ASP A 32 -10.36 -19.10 -22.60
CA ASP A 32 -10.18 -20.42 -21.97
C ASP A 32 -9.50 -20.36 -20.58
N VAL A 33 -8.95 -19.22 -20.16
CA VAL A 33 -8.22 -19.12 -18.88
C VAL A 33 -8.46 -17.79 -18.19
N LYS A 34 -8.83 -17.87 -16.90
CA LYS A 34 -8.95 -16.73 -15.99
C LYS A 34 -7.69 -16.66 -15.15
N LYS A 35 -7.02 -15.50 -15.19
CA LYS A 35 -5.74 -15.32 -14.50
C LYS A 35 -5.76 -14.07 -13.66
N ILE A 36 -5.13 -14.16 -12.49
CA ILE A 36 -4.73 -12.99 -11.71
C ILE A 36 -3.21 -13.00 -11.63
N ILE A 37 -2.58 -11.94 -12.10
CA ILE A 37 -1.14 -11.74 -12.05
C ILE A 37 -0.84 -10.72 -10.96
N ILE A 38 0.06 -11.06 -10.04
CA ILE A 38 0.46 -10.21 -8.93
C ILE A 38 1.95 -9.99 -9.02
N ASP A 39 2.37 -8.75 -9.22
CA ASP A 39 3.77 -8.40 -9.43
C ASP A 39 4.48 -7.99 -8.12
N PHE A 40 5.64 -8.59 -7.85
CA PHE A 40 6.60 -8.20 -6.82
C PHE A 40 7.78 -7.51 -7.49
N GLU A 41 7.74 -6.19 -7.52
CA GLU A 41 8.79 -5.35 -8.09
C GLU A 41 9.92 -5.11 -7.08
N TYR A 42 11.17 -5.11 -7.57
CA TYR A 42 12.34 -4.64 -6.83
C TYR A 42 13.03 -3.51 -7.61
N LYS A 43 13.19 -2.34 -6.98
CA LYS A 43 13.73 -1.14 -7.64
C LYS A 43 15.24 -1.15 -7.78
N SER A 44 15.92 -1.99 -7.01
CA SER A 44 17.37 -2.16 -7.04
C SER A 44 17.72 -3.61 -6.76
N MET A 45 18.90 -4.05 -7.22
CA MET A 45 19.38 -5.40 -6.89
C MET A 45 19.66 -5.55 -5.39
N THR A 46 20.15 -4.48 -4.74
CA THR A 46 20.48 -4.49 -3.32
C THR A 46 19.57 -3.58 -2.51
N ALA A 47 19.11 -4.04 -1.35
CA ALA A 47 18.45 -3.22 -0.33
C ALA A 47 19.39 -3.06 0.86
N LYS A 48 19.56 -1.82 1.37
CA LYS A 48 20.36 -1.55 2.57
C LYS A 48 19.46 -1.15 3.75
N ALA A 49 19.62 -1.87 4.85
CA ALA A 49 19.11 -1.50 6.16
C ALA A 49 20.20 -0.74 6.94
N LEU A 50 20.20 -0.81 8.28
CA LEU A 50 21.18 -0.12 9.11
C LEU A 50 22.55 -0.82 9.02
N THR A 51 22.58 -2.15 9.21
CA THR A 51 23.81 -2.96 9.17
C THR A 51 23.84 -3.96 8.02
N LYS A 52 22.67 -4.36 7.51
CA LYS A 52 22.54 -5.43 6.50
C LYS A 52 22.34 -4.90 5.09
N ALA A 53 22.92 -5.61 4.13
CA ALA A 53 22.60 -5.49 2.70
C ALA A 53 22.00 -6.81 2.21
N PHE A 54 20.93 -6.72 1.43
CA PHE A 54 20.17 -7.88 0.95
C PHE A 54 20.13 -7.90 -0.57
N ASP A 55 20.31 -9.08 -1.18
CA ASP A 55 19.94 -9.31 -2.58
C ASP A 55 18.41 -9.43 -2.69
N GLN A 56 17.77 -8.40 -3.21
CA GLN A 56 16.31 -8.34 -3.25
C GLN A 56 15.71 -9.47 -4.10
N LYS A 57 16.34 -9.83 -5.23
CA LYS A 57 15.79 -10.84 -6.13
C LYS A 57 15.79 -12.21 -5.44
N LEU A 58 16.92 -12.60 -4.86
CA LEU A 58 17.05 -13.87 -4.16
C LEU A 58 16.08 -13.94 -2.97
N HIS A 59 16.04 -12.90 -2.13
CA HIS A 59 15.18 -12.89 -0.97
C HIS A 59 13.69 -12.90 -1.33
N ILE A 60 13.25 -12.15 -2.35
CA ILE A 60 11.86 -12.22 -2.81
C ILE A 60 11.58 -13.62 -3.32
N GLN A 61 12.44 -14.17 -4.19
CA GLN A 61 12.22 -15.49 -4.78
C GLN A 61 12.03 -16.59 -3.73
N THR A 62 12.83 -16.61 -2.68
CA THR A 62 12.72 -17.59 -1.59
C THR A 62 11.54 -17.27 -0.64
N SER A 63 11.26 -16.00 -0.37
CA SER A 63 10.15 -15.63 0.52
C SER A 63 8.77 -15.89 -0.09
N LEU A 64 8.68 -16.00 -1.42
CA LEU A 64 7.44 -16.33 -2.09
C LEU A 64 7.08 -17.81 -2.01
N ASP A 65 8.02 -18.72 -1.70
CA ASP A 65 7.70 -20.15 -1.62
C ASP A 65 6.64 -20.47 -0.55
N PRO A 66 6.76 -19.97 0.71
CA PRO A 66 5.70 -20.10 1.71
C PRO A 66 4.38 -19.43 1.29
N VAL A 67 4.44 -18.29 0.60
CA VAL A 67 3.25 -17.58 0.09
C VAL A 67 2.52 -18.43 -0.95
N ILE A 68 3.25 -19.07 -1.86
CA ILE A 68 2.68 -19.94 -2.88
C ILE A 68 2.02 -21.15 -2.23
N ILE A 69 2.69 -21.81 -1.28
CA ILE A 69 2.13 -22.94 -0.54
C ILE A 69 0.84 -22.53 0.17
N ARG A 70 0.82 -21.35 0.81
CA ARG A 70 -0.38 -20.79 1.45
C ARG A 70 -1.54 -20.65 0.46
N LEU A 71 -1.29 -20.12 -0.73
CA LEU A 71 -2.32 -19.94 -1.76
C LEU A 71 -2.77 -21.27 -2.39
N GLN A 72 -1.86 -22.22 -2.58
CA GLN A 72 -2.17 -23.57 -3.06
C GLN A 72 -3.02 -24.36 -2.05
N ASN A 73 -2.77 -24.19 -0.75
CA ASN A 73 -3.60 -24.78 0.31
C ASN A 73 -5.04 -24.25 0.33
N MET A 74 -5.31 -23.10 -0.30
CA MET A 74 -6.67 -22.59 -0.54
C MET A 74 -7.35 -23.23 -1.76
N GLY A 75 -6.68 -24.15 -2.45
CA GLY A 75 -7.16 -24.79 -3.69
C GLY A 75 -6.89 -23.97 -4.96
N ILE A 76 -6.09 -22.91 -4.89
CA ILE A 76 -5.82 -22.03 -6.05
C ILE A 76 -4.57 -22.52 -6.80
N ASN A 77 -4.72 -22.80 -8.10
CA ASN A 77 -3.57 -23.12 -8.95
C ASN A 77 -2.65 -21.89 -9.08
N THR A 78 -1.52 -21.96 -8.38
CA THR A 78 -0.61 -20.83 -8.19
C THR A 78 0.76 -21.16 -8.74
N GLN A 79 1.29 -20.29 -9.59
CA GLN A 79 2.61 -20.45 -10.22
C GLN A 79 3.49 -19.23 -9.98
N LYS A 80 4.77 -19.46 -9.65
CA LYS A 80 5.80 -18.42 -9.61
C LYS A 80 6.35 -18.20 -11.02
N VAL A 81 6.37 -16.96 -11.47
CA VAL A 81 6.99 -16.56 -12.75
C VAL A 81 8.14 -15.60 -12.43
N VAL A 82 9.36 -16.06 -12.68
CA VAL A 82 10.57 -15.26 -12.41
C VAL A 82 11.02 -14.60 -13.70
N SER A 83 11.22 -13.27 -13.67
CA SER A 83 11.84 -12.51 -14.74
C SER A 83 13.03 -11.69 -14.22
N ASP A 84 13.72 -10.96 -15.10
CA ASP A 84 14.92 -10.20 -14.71
C ASP A 84 14.65 -8.99 -13.83
N LYS A 85 13.45 -8.40 -13.91
CA LYS A 85 13.11 -7.14 -13.21
C LYS A 85 11.94 -7.28 -12.23
N LYS A 86 11.22 -8.39 -12.26
CA LYS A 86 10.08 -8.66 -11.38
C LYS A 86 9.90 -10.15 -11.17
N ILE A 87 9.32 -10.51 -10.03
CA ILE A 87 8.82 -11.85 -9.79
C ILE A 87 7.31 -11.74 -9.66
N SER A 88 6.58 -12.56 -10.39
CA SER A 88 5.12 -12.52 -10.41
C SER A 88 4.56 -13.81 -9.85
N ILE A 89 3.41 -13.72 -9.17
CA ILE A 89 2.56 -14.87 -8.88
C ILE A 89 1.41 -14.86 -9.88
N ALA A 90 1.20 -15.99 -10.55
CA ALA A 90 0.08 -16.20 -11.45
C ALA A 90 -0.90 -17.19 -10.84
N LEU A 91 -2.09 -16.72 -10.51
CA LEU A 91 -3.23 -17.53 -10.07
C LEU A 91 -4.06 -17.87 -11.30
N LYS A 92 -4.39 -19.15 -11.49
CA LYS A 92 -5.10 -19.64 -12.67
C LYS A 92 -6.33 -20.43 -12.28
N TRP A 93 -7.41 -20.22 -13.03
CA TRP A 93 -8.62 -21.01 -12.93
C TRP A 93 -8.98 -21.55 -14.32
N GLU A 94 -9.19 -22.87 -14.38
CA GLU A 94 -9.65 -23.57 -15.59
C GLU A 94 -11.16 -23.38 -15.79
N GLN A 95 -11.92 -23.26 -14.71
CA GLN A 95 -13.37 -23.06 -14.71
C GLN A 95 -13.81 -21.98 -13.69
N GLU A 96 -15.05 -21.49 -13.78
CA GLU A 96 -15.61 -20.63 -12.72
C GLU A 96 -15.98 -21.45 -11.50
N ASP A 97 -15.05 -21.61 -10.57
CA ASP A 97 -15.35 -22.20 -9.27
C ASP A 97 -15.74 -21.15 -8.22
N ILE A 98 -16.12 -21.63 -7.03
CA ILE A 98 -16.54 -20.79 -5.91
C ILE A 98 -15.44 -19.80 -5.50
N SER A 99 -14.16 -20.21 -5.55
CA SER A 99 -13.05 -19.34 -5.14
C SER A 99 -12.88 -18.16 -6.11
N TRP A 100 -13.00 -18.42 -7.42
CA TRP A 100 -12.99 -17.38 -8.44
C TRP A 100 -14.17 -16.42 -8.28
N LEU A 101 -15.39 -16.95 -8.15
CA LEU A 101 -16.60 -16.15 -7.98
C LEU A 101 -16.56 -15.30 -6.72
N PHE A 102 -16.00 -15.84 -5.64
CA PHE A 102 -15.85 -15.12 -4.37
C PHE A 102 -14.84 -13.97 -4.47
N ILE A 103 -13.67 -14.22 -5.07
CA ILE A 103 -12.67 -13.17 -5.33
C ILE A 103 -13.26 -12.07 -6.21
N LYS A 104 -13.90 -12.46 -7.32
CA LYS A 104 -14.57 -11.57 -8.28
C LYS A 104 -15.63 -10.69 -7.61
N TYR A 105 -16.44 -11.28 -6.73
CA TYR A 105 -17.43 -10.54 -5.93
C TYR A 105 -16.76 -9.52 -5.00
N LEU A 106 -15.72 -9.93 -4.27
CA LEU A 106 -15.07 -9.08 -3.27
C LEU A 106 -14.30 -7.90 -3.85
N ILE A 107 -13.65 -8.08 -5.01
CA ILE A 107 -12.88 -7.01 -5.66
C ILE A 107 -13.72 -6.10 -6.56
N ASN A 108 -15.04 -6.32 -6.58
CA ASN A 108 -16.02 -5.64 -7.43
C ASN A 108 -15.70 -5.86 -8.92
N ASP A 109 -16.44 -6.77 -9.55
CA ASP A 109 -16.31 -7.32 -10.92
C ASP A 109 -16.11 -6.30 -12.08
N THR A 110 -16.14 -5.02 -11.79
CA THR A 110 -15.86 -3.93 -12.74
C THR A 110 -14.40 -3.49 -12.74
N ARG A 111 -13.57 -3.99 -11.83
CA ARG A 111 -12.17 -3.58 -11.65
C ARG A 111 -11.22 -4.69 -12.02
N PHE A 112 -10.25 -4.36 -12.88
CA PHE A 112 -9.33 -5.36 -13.45
C PHE A 112 -7.85 -5.08 -13.16
N SER A 113 -7.53 -3.96 -12.51
CA SER A 113 -6.15 -3.55 -12.25
C SER A 113 -6.04 -2.81 -10.92
N TYR A 114 -4.88 -2.95 -10.27
CA TYR A 114 -4.47 -2.19 -9.08
C TYR A 114 -4.57 -0.66 -9.23
N HIS A 115 -4.68 -0.16 -10.46
CA HIS A 115 -5.00 1.24 -10.73
C HIS A 115 -6.38 1.69 -10.20
N ASP A 116 -7.32 0.75 -10.06
CA ASP A 116 -8.72 1.03 -9.76
C ASP A 116 -9.26 0.25 -8.55
N PHE A 117 -8.49 -0.70 -8.01
CA PHE A 117 -8.90 -1.46 -6.82
C PHE A 117 -9.06 -0.58 -5.58
N GLU A 118 -10.01 -0.94 -4.73
CA GLU A 118 -10.24 -0.32 -3.43
C GLU A 118 -10.27 -1.40 -2.36
N ILE A 119 -10.17 -1.01 -1.10
CA ILE A 119 -10.35 -1.94 0.00
C ILE A 119 -11.81 -2.41 0.03
N PRO A 120 -12.08 -3.73 -0.06
CA PRO A 120 -13.44 -4.25 0.04
C PRO A 120 -14.10 -3.84 1.37
N SER A 121 -15.37 -3.46 1.36
CA SER A 121 -16.11 -3.05 2.57
C SER A 121 -16.06 -4.12 3.67
N THR A 122 -16.08 -5.40 3.27
CA THR A 122 -15.98 -6.55 4.16
C THR A 122 -14.67 -6.59 4.96
N ILE A 123 -13.57 -6.02 4.45
CA ILE A 123 -12.29 -5.93 5.18
C ILE A 123 -12.37 -4.92 6.32
N PHE A 124 -13.05 -3.79 6.14
CA PHE A 124 -13.25 -2.81 7.22
C PHE A 124 -14.07 -3.38 8.38
N GLU A 125 -14.99 -4.30 8.07
CA GLU A 125 -15.84 -4.99 9.05
C GLU A 125 -15.20 -6.25 9.65
N ALA A 126 -14.07 -6.71 9.09
CA ALA A 126 -13.42 -7.94 9.50
C ALA A 126 -12.72 -7.81 10.87
N THR A 127 -12.27 -8.96 11.39
CA THR A 127 -11.44 -9.04 12.60
C THR A 127 -10.10 -8.30 12.41
N ASP A 128 -9.48 -7.87 13.51
CA ASP A 128 -8.18 -7.21 13.45
C ASP A 128 -7.09 -8.10 12.84
N VAL A 129 -7.20 -9.42 13.01
CA VAL A 129 -6.30 -10.39 12.35
C VAL A 129 -6.42 -10.27 10.83
N ASN A 130 -7.63 -10.30 10.29
CA ASN A 130 -7.88 -10.21 8.85
C ASN A 130 -7.46 -8.85 8.29
N LYS A 131 -7.74 -7.75 9.01
CA LYS A 131 -7.29 -6.40 8.64
C LYS A 131 -5.77 -6.31 8.56
N LYS A 132 -5.05 -6.90 9.53
CA LYS A 132 -3.58 -6.98 9.54
C LYS A 132 -3.06 -7.77 8.35
N GLU A 133 -3.63 -8.94 8.06
CA GLU A 133 -3.24 -9.75 6.91
C GLU A 133 -3.45 -9.04 5.59
N PHE A 134 -4.58 -8.35 5.41
CA PHE A 134 -4.84 -7.55 4.22
C PHE A 134 -3.79 -6.44 4.03
N LEU A 135 -3.48 -5.69 5.09
CA LEU A 135 -2.43 -4.66 5.03
C LEU A 135 -1.05 -5.25 4.77
N ARG A 136 -0.73 -6.42 5.32
CA ARG A 136 0.51 -7.14 5.05
C ARG A 136 0.60 -7.55 3.58
N GLY A 137 -0.50 -8.04 3.00
CA GLY A 137 -0.60 -8.35 1.57
C GLY A 137 -0.27 -7.14 0.70
N ILE A 138 -0.94 -6.00 0.96
CA ILE A 138 -0.62 -4.74 0.25
C ILE A 138 0.87 -4.39 0.41
N ALA A 139 1.39 -4.44 1.64
CA ALA A 139 2.75 -4.01 1.93
C ALA A 139 3.82 -4.95 1.34
N ASP A 140 3.57 -6.24 1.21
CA ASP A 140 4.52 -7.17 0.59
C ASP A 140 4.74 -6.84 -0.89
N VAL A 141 3.73 -6.33 -1.61
CA VAL A 141 3.86 -5.95 -3.04
C VAL A 141 4.15 -4.45 -3.27
N THR A 142 3.75 -3.56 -2.36
CA THR A 142 3.88 -2.09 -2.55
C THR A 142 4.73 -1.39 -1.49
N GLY A 143 5.03 -2.07 -0.39
CA GLY A 143 5.75 -1.53 0.75
C GLY A 143 7.26 -1.61 0.56
N TYR A 144 7.93 -0.54 0.96
CA TYR A 144 9.38 -0.41 0.94
C TYR A 144 9.91 0.06 2.29
N VAL A 145 11.00 -0.56 2.71
CA VAL A 145 11.67 -0.31 3.98
C VAL A 145 13.16 -0.27 3.72
N ARG A 146 13.81 0.85 4.07
CA ARG A 146 15.22 1.10 3.79
C ARG A 146 15.77 2.21 4.68
N TYR A 147 17.07 2.17 4.92
CA TYR A 147 17.78 3.16 5.74
C TYR A 147 17.54 4.61 5.28
N SER A 148 17.52 4.86 3.97
CA SER A 148 17.37 6.22 3.43
C SER A 148 15.97 6.81 3.60
N ASN A 149 14.99 6.03 4.05
CA ASN A 149 13.66 6.55 4.34
C ASN A 149 13.52 6.90 5.82
N TYR A 150 13.92 8.10 6.19
CA TYR A 150 13.85 8.60 7.57
C TYR A 150 13.31 10.02 7.61
N GLN A 151 12.74 10.42 8.75
CA GLN A 151 12.53 11.82 9.09
C GLN A 151 13.74 12.30 9.90
N GLN A 152 14.33 13.42 9.47
CA GLN A 152 15.31 14.17 10.26
C GLN A 152 14.59 15.31 10.95
N PHE A 153 14.74 15.43 12.27
CA PHE A 153 14.20 16.56 13.02
C PHE A 153 15.18 17.73 13.02
N ALA A 154 16.41 17.49 13.47
CA ALA A 154 17.55 18.41 13.39
C ALA A 154 18.82 17.61 13.10
N SER A 155 19.86 18.23 12.53
CA SER A 155 21.09 17.54 12.10
C SER A 155 21.81 16.76 13.20
N ASN A 156 21.64 17.20 14.45
CA ASN A 156 22.22 16.61 15.66
C ASN A 156 21.31 15.57 16.36
N LEU A 157 20.07 15.38 15.88
CA LEU A 157 19.12 14.44 16.46
C LEU A 157 19.12 13.09 15.72
N PRO A 158 18.74 11.99 16.39
CA PRO A 158 18.61 10.70 15.74
C PRO A 158 17.59 10.76 14.58
N LYS A 159 17.81 9.89 13.59
CA LYS A 159 16.90 9.70 12.46
C LYS A 159 15.76 8.78 12.89
N ARG A 160 14.52 9.12 12.53
CA ARG A 160 13.37 8.23 12.74
C ARG A 160 12.96 7.57 11.43
N TYR A 161 13.17 6.26 11.34
CA TYR A 161 13.01 5.49 10.10
C TYR A 161 11.54 5.16 9.81
N ARG A 162 11.25 4.95 8.53
CA ARG A 162 9.89 4.82 8.02
C ARG A 162 9.74 3.67 7.04
N VAL A 163 8.56 3.09 7.03
CA VAL A 163 8.03 2.31 5.90
C VAL A 163 7.25 3.26 5.00
N TYR A 164 7.30 3.04 3.69
CA TYR A 164 6.37 3.68 2.78
C TYR A 164 5.68 2.67 1.87
N ILE A 165 4.38 2.86 1.70
CA ILE A 165 3.52 2.08 0.81
C ILE A 165 3.29 2.92 -0.44
N GLU A 166 3.64 2.40 -1.62
CA GLU A 166 3.45 3.07 -2.90
C GLU A 166 2.15 2.64 -3.57
N ILE A 167 1.30 3.62 -3.86
CA ILE A 167 0.02 3.41 -4.54
C ILE A 167 0.07 4.08 -5.90
N SER A 168 -0.52 3.46 -6.92
CA SER A 168 -0.56 4.01 -8.27
C SER A 168 -1.08 5.46 -8.29
N ASN A 169 -0.48 6.34 -9.11
CA ASN A 169 -0.95 7.71 -9.29
C ASN A 169 -2.40 7.82 -9.82
N ARG A 170 -2.95 6.74 -10.39
CA ARG A 170 -4.34 6.70 -10.84
C ARG A 170 -5.32 6.44 -9.69
N ASN A 171 -4.85 5.83 -8.60
CA ASN A 171 -5.68 5.41 -7.49
C ASN A 171 -5.63 6.42 -6.34
N TRP A 172 -6.50 7.42 -6.41
CA TRP A 172 -6.56 8.52 -5.44
C TRP A 172 -7.34 8.17 -4.17
N LEU A 173 -8.14 7.10 -4.20
CA LEU A 173 -9.01 6.69 -3.09
C LEU A 173 -8.30 5.78 -2.10
N LEU A 174 -7.52 4.83 -2.61
CA LEU A 174 -6.86 3.80 -1.81
C LEU A 174 -5.96 4.35 -0.68
N PRO A 175 -5.23 5.50 -0.83
CA PRO A 175 -4.46 6.04 0.29
C PRO A 175 -5.29 6.41 1.53
N ALA A 176 -6.48 6.99 1.33
CA ALA A 176 -7.38 7.34 2.44
C ALA A 176 -7.99 6.09 3.08
N GLN A 177 -8.34 5.09 2.27
CA GLN A 177 -8.85 3.80 2.73
C GLN A 177 -7.82 3.02 3.55
N ILE A 178 -6.56 2.99 3.11
CA ILE A 178 -5.46 2.36 3.87
C ILE A 178 -5.27 3.09 5.21
N CYS A 179 -5.32 4.42 5.24
CA CYS A 179 -5.25 5.18 6.48
C CYS A 179 -6.39 4.80 7.45
N GLN A 180 -7.64 4.69 6.96
CA GLN A 180 -8.77 4.23 7.77
C GLN A 180 -8.53 2.84 8.36
N LEU A 181 -8.05 1.89 7.54
CA LEU A 181 -7.79 0.53 7.99
C LEU A 181 -6.66 0.46 9.03
N GLN A 182 -5.60 1.25 8.84
CA GLN A 182 -4.50 1.39 9.79
C GLN A 182 -4.95 1.96 11.14
N GLN A 183 -5.79 2.99 11.11
CA GLN A 183 -6.32 3.60 12.33
C GLN A 183 -7.17 2.62 13.14
N GLY A 184 -7.96 1.77 12.47
CA GLY A 184 -8.71 0.69 13.13
C GLY A 184 -7.82 -0.33 13.86
N LEU A 185 -6.52 -0.39 13.53
CA LEU A 185 -5.53 -1.26 14.16
C LEU A 185 -4.59 -0.52 15.13
N GLY A 186 -4.83 0.78 15.37
CA GLY A 186 -3.95 1.61 16.18
C GLY A 186 -2.59 1.91 15.52
N VAL A 187 -2.49 1.78 14.18
CA VAL A 187 -1.29 2.09 13.40
C VAL A 187 -1.42 3.51 12.84
N ALA A 188 -0.50 4.39 13.19
CA ALA A 188 -0.60 5.79 12.83
C ALA A 188 0.05 6.09 11.47
N THR A 189 -0.70 6.72 10.57
CA THR A 189 -0.14 7.29 9.34
C THR A 189 0.55 8.62 9.66
N GLN A 190 1.84 8.73 9.37
CA GLN A 190 2.58 9.97 9.55
C GLN A 190 2.21 11.03 8.49
N THR A 191 2.28 10.66 7.21
CA THR A 191 1.94 11.55 6.10
C THR A 191 1.55 10.76 4.86
N ILE A 192 0.68 11.33 4.03
CA ILE A 192 0.39 10.82 2.70
C ILE A 192 0.91 11.82 1.68
N ASN A 193 1.91 11.41 0.91
CA ASN A 193 2.42 12.21 -0.18
C ASN A 193 1.65 11.86 -1.45
N TYR A 194 0.59 12.59 -1.76
CA TYR A 194 -0.11 12.42 -3.02
C TYR A 194 0.76 12.90 -4.20
N GLY A 195 0.67 12.23 -5.34
CA GLY A 195 1.19 12.70 -6.63
C GLY A 195 0.37 13.85 -7.20
N HIS A 196 0.24 14.95 -6.44
CA HIS A 196 -0.44 16.17 -6.87
C HIS A 196 0.60 17.27 -7.18
N PRO A 197 0.43 18.08 -8.25
CA PRO A 197 1.40 19.09 -8.70
C PRO A 197 1.94 19.98 -7.58
N ASN A 198 1.07 20.72 -6.90
CA ASN A 198 1.47 21.68 -5.87
C ASN A 198 2.04 21.03 -4.59
N LEU A 199 1.85 19.72 -4.40
CA LEU A 199 2.43 18.97 -3.27
C LEU A 199 3.80 18.39 -3.61
N ARG A 200 3.99 17.90 -4.85
CA ARG A 200 5.22 17.19 -5.26
C ARG A 200 6.29 18.11 -5.83
N ASP A 201 5.90 19.16 -6.52
CA ASP A 201 6.81 20.18 -7.06
C ASP A 201 6.21 21.58 -6.90
N PRO A 202 6.02 22.07 -5.66
CA PRO A 202 5.31 23.32 -5.38
C PRO A 202 5.84 24.54 -6.15
N LYS A 203 7.11 24.53 -6.56
CA LYS A 203 7.75 25.64 -7.28
C LYS A 203 7.94 25.36 -8.78
N ASN A 204 7.35 24.27 -9.29
CA ASN A 204 7.49 23.80 -10.66
C ASN A 204 8.94 23.79 -11.16
N LYS A 205 9.89 23.38 -10.30
CA LYS A 205 11.33 23.42 -10.61
C LYS A 205 11.73 22.33 -11.60
N LYS A 206 11.03 21.21 -11.58
CA LYS A 206 11.33 20.04 -12.42
C LYS A 206 10.52 20.05 -13.71
N GLY A 207 9.38 20.72 -13.73
CA GLY A 207 8.56 20.89 -14.91
C GLY A 207 7.83 19.61 -15.34
N GLY A 208 6.90 19.80 -16.28
CA GLY A 208 6.11 18.73 -16.87
C GLY A 208 5.39 17.85 -15.84
N THR A 209 5.14 16.60 -16.20
CA THR A 209 4.40 15.68 -15.32
C THR A 209 5.29 15.00 -14.27
N PHE A 210 6.36 15.65 -13.78
CA PHE A 210 7.21 15.09 -12.71
C PHE A 210 6.41 14.80 -11.43
N TRP A 211 5.35 15.58 -11.20
CA TRP A 211 4.45 15.41 -10.06
C TRP A 211 3.61 14.12 -10.11
N ALA A 212 3.39 13.55 -11.31
CA ALA A 212 2.52 12.40 -11.57
C ALA A 212 3.17 11.07 -11.14
N LYS A 213 3.73 11.06 -9.94
CA LYS A 213 4.34 9.90 -9.28
C LYS A 213 3.31 9.19 -8.42
N GLU A 214 3.67 7.99 -8.01
CA GLU A 214 2.95 7.17 -7.05
C GLU A 214 2.61 7.98 -5.79
N HIS A 215 1.43 7.74 -5.22
CA HIS A 215 1.13 8.21 -3.88
C HIS A 215 1.96 7.41 -2.89
N GLN A 216 2.43 8.05 -1.81
CA GLN A 216 3.23 7.38 -0.78
C GLN A 216 2.63 7.60 0.59
N ILE A 217 2.16 6.53 1.22
CA ILE A 217 1.75 6.54 2.62
C ILE A 217 2.98 6.25 3.45
N LYS A 218 3.33 7.12 4.39
CA LYS A 218 4.50 6.97 5.25
C LYS A 218 4.08 6.66 6.68
N ILE A 219 4.73 5.67 7.26
CA ILE A 219 4.43 5.11 8.58
C ILE A 219 5.79 4.94 9.26
N PHE A 220 5.89 5.25 10.56
CA PHE A 220 7.14 4.96 11.27
C PHE A 220 7.34 3.46 11.44
N ALA A 221 8.59 3.03 11.45
CA ALA A 221 8.93 1.60 11.44
C ALA A 221 8.35 0.85 12.65
N GLU A 222 8.40 1.45 13.84
CA GLU A 222 7.88 0.92 15.10
C GLU A 222 6.37 0.79 15.14
N ASP A 223 5.64 1.66 14.44
CA ASP A 223 4.17 1.55 14.32
C ASP A 223 3.82 0.41 13.34
N PHE A 224 4.56 0.32 12.23
CA PHE A 224 4.34 -0.68 11.19
C PHE A 224 4.79 -2.10 11.59
N ASP A 225 5.67 -2.24 12.58
CA ASP A 225 6.15 -3.51 13.13
C ASP A 225 5.00 -4.44 13.58
N THR A 226 3.88 -3.86 14.00
CA THR A 226 2.66 -4.60 14.36
C THR A 226 1.96 -5.31 13.19
N ILE A 227 2.18 -4.83 11.96
CA ILE A 227 1.68 -5.43 10.72
C ILE A 227 2.75 -6.37 10.14
N GLY A 228 3.98 -5.89 9.99
CA GLY A 228 5.10 -6.67 9.47
C GLY A 228 5.03 -6.97 7.96
N PHE A 229 5.94 -7.84 7.51
CA PHE A 229 6.02 -8.35 6.13
C PHE A 229 6.21 -9.88 6.16
N TYR A 230 5.75 -10.59 5.12
CA TYR A 230 6.22 -11.96 4.88
C TYR A 230 7.48 -12.01 4.02
N ILE A 231 7.74 -10.97 3.23
CA ILE A 231 9.00 -10.90 2.49
C ILE A 231 10.15 -10.69 3.49
N SER A 232 10.98 -11.73 3.64
CA SER A 232 12.00 -11.84 4.71
C SER A 232 12.89 -10.61 4.86
N HIS A 233 13.53 -10.16 3.78
CA HIS A 233 14.43 -9.02 3.82
C HIS A 233 13.72 -7.72 4.24
N LYS A 234 12.45 -7.54 3.85
CA LYS A 234 11.64 -6.39 4.28
C LYS A 234 11.37 -6.49 5.77
N ASN A 235 10.99 -7.67 6.25
CA ASN A 235 10.69 -7.89 7.66
C ASN A 235 11.94 -7.73 8.56
N GLU A 236 13.09 -8.22 8.12
CA GLU A 236 14.36 -8.03 8.84
C GLU A 236 14.76 -6.55 8.91
N ALA A 237 14.68 -5.84 7.78
CA ALA A 237 14.96 -4.41 7.73
C ALA A 237 13.97 -3.61 8.60
N LEU A 238 12.68 -3.99 8.60
CA LEU A 238 11.67 -3.37 9.46
C LEU A 238 12.02 -3.50 10.93
N ARG A 239 12.32 -4.71 11.40
CA ARG A 239 12.66 -4.96 12.81
C ARG A 239 13.87 -4.16 13.25
N GLU A 240 14.94 -4.16 12.45
CA GLU A 240 16.16 -3.41 12.75
C GLU A 240 15.89 -1.90 12.88
N LEU A 241 15.12 -1.33 11.97
CA LEU A 241 14.77 0.09 11.96
C LEU A 241 13.76 0.45 13.07
N ALA A 242 12.80 -0.44 13.36
CA ALA A 242 11.83 -0.29 14.43
C ALA A 242 12.51 -0.31 15.80
N ASP A 243 13.44 -1.23 16.04
CA ASP A 243 14.21 -1.31 17.27
C ASP A 243 15.10 -0.08 17.46
N ASN A 244 15.68 0.45 16.38
CA ASN A 244 16.41 1.71 16.44
C ASN A 244 15.49 2.87 16.82
N ASN A 245 14.28 2.96 16.24
CA ASN A 245 13.34 4.00 16.60
C ASN A 245 12.88 3.89 18.05
N LYS A 246 12.51 2.70 18.53
CA LYS A 246 12.10 2.45 19.93
C LYS A 246 13.18 2.83 20.96
N LYS A 247 14.48 2.71 20.59
CA LYS A 247 15.61 3.10 21.45
C LYS A 247 15.83 4.61 21.51
N ASN A 248 15.51 5.33 20.43
CA ASN A 248 15.83 6.76 20.29
C ASN A 248 14.62 7.68 20.50
N PHE A 249 13.40 7.14 20.47
CA PHE A 249 12.15 7.90 20.57
C PHE A 249 11.19 7.20 21.55
N ILE A 250 10.65 7.98 22.49
CA ILE A 250 9.68 7.51 23.49
C ILE A 250 8.25 7.88 23.06
N ASP A 251 8.11 8.97 22.30
CA ASP A 251 6.85 9.46 21.79
C ASP A 251 6.31 8.59 20.65
N ARG A 252 4.99 8.44 20.59
CA ARG A 252 4.30 7.74 19.49
C ARG A 252 3.66 8.74 18.55
N GLN A 253 3.60 8.38 17.28
CA GLN A 253 2.82 9.14 16.31
C GLN A 253 1.34 9.04 16.66
N LEU A 254 0.67 10.18 16.77
CA LEU A 254 -0.76 10.23 17.04
C LEU A 254 -1.55 9.73 15.82
N LEU A 255 -2.67 9.05 16.12
CA LEU A 255 -3.68 8.70 15.12
C LEU A 255 -4.23 9.96 14.47
N CYS A 256 -4.72 9.83 13.24
CA CYS A 256 -5.22 10.97 12.48
C CYS A 256 -6.60 11.36 13.02
N ASP A 257 -6.76 12.64 13.31
CA ASP A 257 -8.00 13.23 13.84
C ASP A 257 -8.92 13.82 12.75
N GLY A 258 -8.52 13.73 11.47
CA GLY A 258 -9.23 14.38 10.36
C GLY A 258 -9.08 15.91 10.33
N THR A 259 -8.55 16.56 11.36
CA THR A 259 -8.46 18.02 11.43
C THR A 259 -7.41 18.57 10.45
N ILE A 260 -7.81 19.52 9.62
CA ILE A 260 -6.92 20.26 8.73
C ILE A 260 -6.38 21.47 9.52
N SER A 261 -5.23 21.30 10.17
CA SER A 261 -4.66 22.32 11.06
C SER A 261 -3.65 23.26 10.39
N ARG A 262 -3.13 22.92 9.20
CA ARG A 262 -2.00 23.64 8.60
C ARG A 262 -2.45 24.71 7.60
N ARG A 263 -2.19 25.98 7.94
CA ARG A 263 -2.51 27.20 7.16
C ARG A 263 -1.31 27.75 6.37
N THR A 264 -0.39 26.90 5.90
CA THR A 264 0.72 27.39 5.06
C THR A 264 0.30 27.28 3.60
N THR A 265 -0.05 28.42 3.00
CA THR A 265 -0.44 28.49 1.59
C THR A 265 0.72 28.03 0.71
N LYS A 266 0.46 27.03 -0.11
CA LYS A 266 1.43 26.51 -1.08
C LYS A 266 1.39 27.34 -2.35
N PRO A 267 2.50 27.42 -3.10
CA PRO A 267 2.46 28.08 -4.40
C PRO A 267 1.57 27.30 -5.36
N SER A 268 0.79 28.02 -6.16
CA SER A 268 -0.01 27.43 -7.24
C SER A 268 0.88 26.78 -8.29
N HIS A 269 0.43 25.68 -8.87
CA HIS A 269 1.13 24.97 -9.93
C HIS A 269 0.30 24.98 -11.22
N PRO A 270 0.91 25.23 -12.41
CA PRO A 270 0.18 25.24 -13.68
C PRO A 270 -0.57 23.93 -14.02
N ASP A 271 -0.09 22.80 -13.50
CA ASP A 271 -0.62 21.48 -13.80
C ASP A 271 -1.78 21.07 -12.88
N GLU A 272 -2.26 21.95 -12.00
CA GLU A 272 -3.49 21.72 -11.23
C GLU A 272 -4.70 21.46 -12.14
N LYS A 273 -4.64 21.91 -13.40
CA LYS A 273 -5.69 21.68 -14.43
C LYS A 273 -5.35 20.51 -15.38
N HIS A 274 -4.28 19.77 -15.13
CA HIS A 274 -3.79 18.75 -16.07
C HIS A 274 -4.78 17.59 -16.22
N SER A 275 -4.88 17.03 -17.44
CA SER A 275 -5.85 15.98 -17.81
C SER A 275 -5.66 14.65 -17.05
N LYS A 276 -4.44 14.37 -16.59
CA LYS A 276 -4.11 13.20 -15.75
C LYS A 276 -4.73 13.24 -14.34
N LEU A 277 -5.20 14.40 -13.87
CA LEU A 277 -5.87 14.50 -12.57
C LEU A 277 -7.33 14.05 -12.71
N PRO A 278 -7.87 13.24 -11.77
CA PRO A 278 -9.28 12.89 -11.77
C PRO A 278 -10.14 14.12 -11.50
N LYS A 279 -11.38 14.10 -12.03
CA LYS A 279 -12.34 15.22 -11.94
C LYS A 279 -12.54 15.74 -10.51
N VAL A 280 -12.47 14.86 -9.52
CA VAL A 280 -12.70 15.20 -8.10
C VAL A 280 -11.64 16.15 -7.54
N ILE A 281 -10.42 16.16 -8.08
CA ILE A 281 -9.31 16.99 -7.59
C ILE A 281 -8.76 17.95 -8.66
N LYS A 282 -9.10 17.72 -9.93
CA LYS A 282 -8.69 18.57 -11.04
C LYS A 282 -9.18 20.00 -10.77
N GLU A 283 -8.33 20.97 -11.07
CA GLU A 283 -8.55 22.41 -10.89
C GLU A 283 -8.68 22.85 -9.42
N LYS A 284 -8.32 21.99 -8.46
CA LYS A 284 -8.31 22.32 -7.03
C LYS A 284 -6.88 22.52 -6.52
N HIS A 285 -6.77 23.46 -5.58
CA HIS A 285 -5.53 23.72 -4.85
C HIS A 285 -5.59 23.05 -3.47
N PHE A 286 -4.44 22.58 -2.98
CA PHE A 286 -4.34 21.86 -1.70
C PHE A 286 -3.12 22.28 -0.88
N ASP A 287 -3.34 22.84 0.30
CA ASP A 287 -2.28 23.19 1.26
C ASP A 287 -1.89 21.99 2.14
N SER A 288 -2.78 20.99 2.25
CA SER A 288 -2.56 19.80 3.04
C SER A 288 -2.98 18.53 2.31
N PHE A 289 -2.26 17.42 2.54
CA PHE A 289 -2.70 16.12 2.04
C PHE A 289 -4.06 15.70 2.62
N LYS A 290 -4.42 16.20 3.82
CA LYS A 290 -5.71 15.93 4.45
C LYS A 290 -6.88 16.53 3.67
N GLU A 291 -6.67 17.58 2.86
CA GLU A 291 -7.72 18.14 2.00
C GLU A 291 -7.99 17.24 0.78
N ILE A 292 -6.94 16.59 0.27
CA ILE A 292 -7.09 15.56 -0.76
C ILE A 292 -7.80 14.34 -0.16
N CYS A 293 -7.46 13.93 1.07
CA CYS A 293 -8.19 12.88 1.77
C CYS A 293 -9.69 13.20 1.88
N LYS A 294 -10.06 14.45 2.19
CA LYS A 294 -11.47 14.90 2.20
C LYS A 294 -12.13 14.68 0.85
N CYS A 295 -11.48 15.11 -0.23
CA CYS A 295 -11.98 14.92 -1.59
C CYS A 295 -12.07 13.43 -1.97
N ALA A 296 -11.20 12.59 -1.44
CA ALA A 296 -11.17 11.14 -1.64
C ALA A 296 -12.12 10.36 -0.71
N GLY A 297 -13.00 11.03 0.04
CA GLY A 297 -14.01 10.38 0.89
C GLY A 297 -13.49 9.92 2.26
N CYS A 298 -12.59 10.68 2.89
CA CYS A 298 -12.09 10.35 4.23
C CYS A 298 -13.23 10.25 5.27
N TYR A 299 -13.31 9.10 5.95
CA TYR A 299 -14.33 8.81 6.95
C TYR A 299 -14.37 9.78 8.15
N LEU A 300 -13.25 10.43 8.46
CA LEU A 300 -13.14 11.41 9.58
C LEU A 300 -13.52 12.84 9.20
N GLN A 301 -13.80 13.10 7.92
CA GLN A 301 -14.05 14.44 7.39
C GLN A 301 -15.37 14.51 6.62
N THR A 302 -16.26 13.56 6.89
CA THR A 302 -17.61 13.47 6.33
C THR A 302 -18.52 14.55 6.88
#